data_AF-A0A7S3MN02-F1
#
_entry.id   AF-A0A7S3MN02-F1
#
_cell.length_a   1.000
_cell.length_b   1.000
_cell.length_c   1.000
_cell.angle_alpha   90.00
_cell.angle_beta   90.00
_cell.angle_gamma   90.00
#
_symmetry.space_group_name_H-M   'P 1'
#
loop_
_entity.id
_entity.type
_entity.pdbx_description
1 polymer ?
#
loop_
_entity_poly.entity_id
_entity_poly.type
_entity_poly.pdbx_seq_one_letter_code
_entity_poly.pdbx_strand_id
1 'polypeptide(L)'
;MELFILNNNMERVGFYKTDFLAPVVMNDNMTIAGQVMGQISLPAEVWFSAEHNMTFLMIRTGPTGGMRKFADELVAFIMLTDFARVVLLTSTLSPVSRERDSNRQIPEVFAYCNNFMFKNNRNYYNQNGIRRFGYWIQDTKRRPHQEMAELSASGWADRLMKSFNRMEKPACMFVIFCTGGVDFVGGYNYFEFLKQEMFGGETDQATQRLGKLTLTADQ
;
A
#
# COMPACT_ATOMS: atom_id res chain seq x y z
N MET A 1 -0.94 7.95 -1.17
CA MET A 1 -2.18 7.83 -1.97
C MET A 1 -2.75 9.20 -2.30
N GLU A 2 -3.16 10.01 -1.32
CA GLU A 2 -3.73 11.36 -1.59
C GLU A 2 -2.81 12.25 -2.42
N LEU A 3 -1.50 12.32 -2.07
CA LEU A 3 -0.51 13.05 -2.87
C LEU A 3 -0.46 12.58 -4.33
N PHE A 4 -0.62 11.28 -4.58
CA PHE A 4 -0.61 10.74 -5.94
C PHE A 4 -1.89 11.08 -6.70
N ILE A 5 -3.05 11.01 -6.04
CA ILE A 5 -4.35 11.41 -6.63
C ILE A 5 -4.31 12.88 -7.07
N LEU A 6 -3.84 13.77 -6.18
CA LEU A 6 -3.82 15.22 -6.41
C LEU A 6 -2.83 15.66 -7.50
N ASN A 7 -1.84 14.82 -7.85
CA ASN A 7 -0.78 15.18 -8.81
C ASN A 7 -0.84 14.42 -10.14
N ASN A 8 -1.72 13.41 -10.29
CA ASN A 8 -1.77 12.56 -11.49
C ASN A 8 -3.18 12.50 -12.11
N ASN A 9 -3.93 13.60 -12.03
CA ASN A 9 -5.25 13.79 -12.64
C ASN A 9 -6.22 12.59 -12.44
N MET A 10 -6.18 11.99 -11.25
CA MET A 10 -7.04 10.83 -10.98
C MET A 10 -8.49 11.27 -10.81
N GLU A 11 -9.41 10.52 -11.40
CA GLU A 11 -10.83 10.79 -11.32
C GLU A 11 -11.50 9.91 -10.28
N ARG A 12 -12.40 10.48 -9.48
CA ARG A 12 -13.24 9.69 -8.57
C ARG A 12 -14.35 9.01 -9.38
N VAL A 13 -14.25 7.69 -9.53
CA VAL A 13 -15.18 6.88 -10.33
C VAL A 13 -16.32 6.28 -9.53
N GLY A 14 -16.25 6.34 -8.19
CA GLY A 14 -17.34 5.88 -7.34
C GLY A 14 -16.95 5.68 -5.89
N PHE A 15 -17.75 4.85 -5.21
CA PHE A 15 -17.64 4.60 -3.77
C PHE A 15 -17.72 3.11 -3.49
N TYR A 16 -16.95 2.65 -2.51
CA TYR A 16 -17.05 1.28 -2.02
C TYR A 16 -18.04 1.23 -0.86
N LYS A 17 -19.24 0.71 -1.11
CA LYS A 17 -20.29 0.61 -0.11
C LYS A 17 -20.14 -0.66 0.70
N THR A 18 -20.10 -0.54 2.02
CA THR A 18 -20.01 -1.66 2.96
C THR A 18 -20.63 -1.26 4.31
N ASP A 19 -21.22 -2.24 4.99
CA ASP A 19 -21.73 -2.07 6.36
C ASP A 19 -20.63 -2.25 7.42
N PHE A 20 -19.42 -2.64 7.00
CA PHE A 20 -18.31 -2.95 7.89
C PHE A 20 -17.27 -1.83 8.00
N LEU A 21 -17.60 -0.61 7.60
CA LEU A 21 -16.81 0.59 7.84
C LEU A 21 -17.57 1.57 8.72
N ALA A 22 -16.86 2.33 9.55
CA ALA A 22 -17.51 3.36 10.36
C ALA A 22 -18.14 4.42 9.44
N PRO A 23 -19.42 4.78 9.66
CA PRO A 23 -20.04 5.87 8.93
C PRO A 23 -19.44 7.19 9.41
N VAL A 24 -18.82 7.93 8.49
CA VAL A 24 -18.26 9.26 8.75
C VAL A 24 -18.57 10.15 7.57
N VAL A 25 -18.89 11.40 7.85
CA VAL A 25 -18.85 12.51 6.90
C VAL A 25 -17.57 13.29 7.17
N MET A 26 -16.74 13.45 6.16
CA MET A 26 -15.45 14.14 6.29
C MET A 26 -15.46 15.46 5.51
N ASN A 27 -14.69 16.42 6.04
CA ASN A 27 -14.35 17.64 5.30
C ASN A 27 -13.62 17.28 4.01
N ASP A 28 -13.82 18.13 3.02
CA ASP A 28 -13.17 18.05 1.72
C ASP A 28 -11.65 18.22 1.84
N ASN A 29 -10.90 17.14 1.59
CA ASN A 29 -9.44 17.16 1.58
C ASN A 29 -8.83 16.79 0.22
N MET A 30 -9.67 16.56 -0.80
CA MET A 30 -9.25 16.11 -2.13
C MET A 30 -9.52 17.15 -3.23
N THR A 31 -10.23 18.24 -2.92
CA THR A 31 -10.47 19.32 -3.87
C THR A 31 -9.19 20.14 -4.09
N ILE A 32 -8.78 20.22 -5.35
CA ILE A 32 -7.62 21.00 -5.79
C ILE A 32 -7.96 22.50 -5.72
N ALA A 33 -6.96 23.36 -5.48
CA ALA A 33 -7.16 24.81 -5.47
C ALA A 33 -7.83 25.30 -6.77
N GLY A 34 -8.90 26.07 -6.64
CA GLY A 34 -9.70 26.59 -7.78
C GLY A 34 -10.88 25.71 -8.20
N GLN A 35 -11.05 24.51 -7.61
CA GLN A 35 -12.24 23.68 -7.77
C GLN A 35 -13.31 24.03 -6.73
N VAL A 36 -14.52 23.48 -6.91
CA VAL A 36 -15.66 23.74 -6.01
C VAL A 36 -15.39 23.14 -4.63
N MET A 37 -15.11 24.01 -3.67
CA MET A 37 -14.90 23.63 -2.27
C MET A 37 -16.16 23.08 -1.61
N GLY A 38 -15.97 22.26 -0.57
CA GLY A 38 -17.05 21.79 0.31
C GLY A 38 -17.70 20.49 -0.16
N GLN A 39 -17.00 19.70 -0.97
CA GLN A 39 -17.48 18.38 -1.37
C GLN A 39 -17.47 17.43 -0.17
N ILE A 40 -18.53 16.67 -0.01
CA ILE A 40 -18.58 15.61 1.01
C ILE A 40 -17.67 14.46 0.57
N SER A 41 -16.73 14.10 1.44
CA SER A 41 -15.92 12.89 1.27
C SER A 41 -16.57 11.73 2.00
N LEU A 42 -16.72 10.59 1.31
CA LEU A 42 -17.27 9.36 1.87
C LEU A 42 -16.17 8.49 2.51
N PRO A 43 -16.54 7.55 3.41
CA PRO A 43 -15.57 6.70 4.11
C PRO A 43 -14.65 5.89 3.20
N ALA A 44 -15.16 5.45 2.04
CA ALA A 44 -14.42 4.65 1.07
C ALA A 44 -14.72 5.11 -0.36
N GLU A 45 -13.69 5.63 -1.02
CA GLU A 45 -13.78 6.22 -2.36
C GLU A 45 -12.91 5.44 -3.35
N VAL A 46 -13.38 5.35 -4.59
CA VAL A 46 -12.66 4.70 -5.69
C VAL A 46 -12.18 5.75 -6.66
N TRP A 47 -10.88 5.76 -6.91
CA TRP A 47 -10.20 6.70 -7.79
C TRP A 47 -9.50 5.93 -8.91
N PHE A 48 -9.53 6.47 -10.12
CA PHE A 48 -8.94 5.83 -11.30
C PHE A 48 -7.96 6.77 -12.00
N SER A 49 -6.84 6.22 -12.42
CA SER A 49 -5.89 6.86 -13.34
C SER A 49 -5.92 6.11 -14.66
N ALA A 50 -6.34 6.79 -15.73
CA ALA A 50 -6.26 6.24 -17.09
C ALA A 50 -4.81 6.12 -17.56
N GLU A 51 -3.99 7.12 -17.23
CA GLU A 51 -2.55 7.19 -17.56
C GLU A 51 -1.78 5.98 -17.00
N HIS A 52 -1.96 5.69 -15.72
CA HIS A 52 -1.26 4.59 -15.04
C HIS A 52 -2.03 3.26 -15.05
N ASN A 53 -3.23 3.25 -15.63
CA ASN A 53 -4.17 2.11 -15.60
C ASN A 53 -4.32 1.50 -14.19
N MET A 54 -4.55 2.37 -13.21
CA MET A 54 -4.54 2.00 -11.79
C MET A 54 -5.79 2.51 -11.07
N THR A 55 -6.35 1.66 -10.21
CA THR A 55 -7.49 1.99 -9.36
C THR A 55 -7.07 2.02 -7.90
N PHE A 56 -7.35 3.13 -7.22
CA PHE A 56 -7.18 3.27 -5.78
C PHE A 56 -8.51 3.12 -5.07
N LEU A 57 -8.52 2.22 -4.09
CA LEU A 57 -9.54 2.19 -3.04
C LEU A 57 -8.98 2.91 -1.82
N MET A 58 -9.44 4.14 -1.58
CA MET A 58 -9.03 4.93 -0.44
C MET A 58 -10.08 4.84 0.65
N ILE A 59 -9.68 4.28 1.80
CA ILE A 59 -10.56 4.13 2.96
C ILE A 59 -10.00 4.97 4.11
N ARG A 60 -10.85 5.83 4.67
CA ARG A 60 -10.48 6.81 5.70
C ARG A 60 -11.05 6.51 7.08
N THR A 61 -11.85 5.46 7.19
CA THR A 61 -12.44 5.04 8.45
C THR A 61 -11.99 3.63 8.84
N GLY A 62 -12.11 3.34 10.13
CA GLY A 62 -11.83 2.01 10.65
C GLY A 62 -12.96 1.03 10.37
N PRO A 63 -12.65 -0.27 10.30
CA PRO A 63 -13.65 -1.32 10.18
C PRO A 63 -14.53 -1.41 11.43
N THR A 64 -15.84 -1.54 11.23
CA THR A 64 -16.86 -1.77 12.26
C THR A 64 -17.47 -3.16 12.12
N GLY A 65 -18.03 -3.73 13.18
CA GLY A 65 -18.68 -5.05 13.12
C GLY A 65 -17.74 -6.26 12.92
N GLY A 66 -16.43 -6.03 12.87
CA GLY A 66 -15.39 -7.06 12.91
C GLY A 66 -14.54 -7.12 11.64
N MET A 67 -13.23 -6.93 11.81
CA MET A 67 -12.26 -6.86 10.69
C MET A 67 -12.29 -8.07 9.73
N ARG A 68 -12.58 -9.27 10.24
CA ARG A 68 -12.62 -10.47 9.40
C ARG A 68 -13.75 -10.40 8.37
N LYS A 69 -14.94 -9.92 8.76
CA LYS A 69 -16.08 -9.81 7.86
C LYS A 69 -15.81 -8.80 6.75
N PHE A 70 -15.28 -7.63 7.12
CA PHE A 70 -14.81 -6.64 6.16
C PHE A 70 -13.77 -7.22 5.19
N ALA A 71 -12.76 -7.92 5.70
CA ALA A 71 -11.72 -8.51 4.86
C ALA A 71 -12.27 -9.57 3.89
N ASP A 72 -13.17 -10.43 4.37
CA ASP A 72 -13.78 -11.48 3.55
C ASP A 72 -14.68 -10.85 2.46
N GLU A 73 -15.45 -9.79 2.76
CA GLU A 73 -16.25 -9.03 1.78
C GLU A 73 -15.36 -8.36 0.73
N LEU A 74 -14.29 -7.67 1.16
CA LEU A 74 -13.37 -6.99 0.26
C LEU A 74 -12.65 -7.99 -0.67
N VAL A 75 -12.26 -9.15 -0.15
CA VAL A 75 -11.70 -10.23 -0.97
C VAL A 75 -12.72 -10.71 -2.01
N ALA A 76 -13.98 -10.93 -1.61
CA ALA A 76 -15.02 -11.34 -2.53
C ALA A 76 -15.23 -10.30 -3.64
N PHE A 77 -15.29 -9.01 -3.30
CA PHE A 77 -15.37 -7.92 -4.26
C PHE A 77 -14.20 -7.93 -5.26
N ILE A 78 -12.96 -8.01 -4.76
CA ILE A 78 -11.74 -8.05 -5.59
C ILE A 78 -11.70 -9.27 -6.52
N MET A 79 -12.22 -10.41 -6.07
CA MET A 79 -12.26 -11.63 -6.87
C MET A 79 -13.29 -11.57 -8.00
N LEU A 80 -14.28 -10.69 -7.91
CA LEU A 80 -15.27 -10.44 -8.96
C LEU A 80 -14.79 -9.45 -10.03
N THR A 81 -13.67 -8.76 -9.81
CA THR A 81 -13.10 -7.82 -10.79
C THR A 81 -11.99 -8.47 -11.62
N ASP A 82 -11.63 -7.81 -12.72
CA ASP A 82 -10.52 -8.24 -13.59
C ASP A 82 -9.17 -7.59 -13.21
N PHE A 83 -9.03 -7.05 -11.99
CA PHE A 83 -7.75 -6.50 -11.55
C PHE A 83 -6.64 -7.54 -11.64
N ALA A 84 -5.59 -7.24 -12.40
CA ALA A 84 -4.45 -8.13 -12.61
C ALA A 84 -3.68 -8.43 -11.32
N ARG A 85 -3.67 -7.47 -10.37
CA ARG A 85 -3.04 -7.61 -9.06
C ARG A 85 -3.67 -6.67 -8.04
N VAL A 86 -3.48 -6.97 -6.76
CA VAL A 86 -3.85 -6.13 -5.63
C VAL A 86 -2.60 -5.63 -4.93
N VAL A 87 -2.59 -4.35 -4.59
CA VAL A 87 -1.46 -3.72 -3.90
C VAL A 87 -1.96 -3.10 -2.60
N LEU A 88 -1.30 -3.44 -1.50
CA LEU A 88 -1.55 -2.86 -0.19
C LEU A 88 -0.34 -2.03 0.23
N LEU A 89 -0.51 -0.72 0.36
CA LEU A 89 0.53 0.16 0.92
C LEU A 89 0.30 0.29 2.42
N THR A 90 1.33 0.04 3.22
CA THR A 90 1.25 0.20 4.67
C THR A 90 2.55 0.74 5.25
N SER A 91 2.50 1.21 6.49
CA SER A 91 3.67 1.59 7.26
C SER A 91 3.62 0.94 8.63
N THR A 92 4.79 0.77 9.23
CA THR A 92 4.92 0.14 10.55
C THR A 92 6.13 0.69 11.27
N LEU A 93 6.13 0.59 12.60
CA LEU A 93 7.33 0.90 13.37
C LEU A 93 8.42 -0.14 13.07
N SER A 94 9.67 0.31 12.86
CA SER A 94 10.77 -0.63 12.64
C SER A 94 11.09 -1.43 13.90
N PRO A 95 11.08 -2.78 13.85
CA PRO A 95 11.59 -3.62 14.93
C PRO A 95 13.13 -3.68 14.95
N VAL A 96 13.80 -3.17 13.91
CA VAL A 96 15.26 -3.16 13.76
C VAL A 96 15.79 -1.75 14.02
N SER A 97 16.60 -1.56 15.07
CA SER A 97 17.11 -0.23 15.45
C SER A 97 17.81 0.49 14.30
N ARG A 98 18.68 -0.20 13.53
CA ARG A 98 19.35 0.40 12.36
C ARG A 98 18.35 0.97 11.36
N GLU A 99 17.32 0.19 11.02
CA GLU A 99 16.30 0.58 10.06
C GLU A 99 15.41 1.72 10.60
N ARG A 100 15.23 1.83 11.92
CA ARG A 100 14.51 2.96 12.54
C ARG A 100 15.25 4.28 12.31
N ASP A 101 16.57 4.26 12.37
CA ASP A 101 17.39 5.45 12.27
C ASP A 101 17.72 5.81 10.80
N SER A 102 17.97 4.81 9.95
CA SER A 102 18.30 5.04 8.52
C SER A 102 17.08 5.31 7.64
N ASN A 103 15.94 4.67 7.88
CA ASN A 103 14.74 4.92 7.07
C ASN A 103 14.12 6.30 7.32
N ARG A 104 14.55 7.00 8.38
CA ARG A 104 14.25 8.43 8.54
C ARG A 104 14.92 9.30 7.49
N GLN A 105 16.11 8.91 7.02
CA GLN A 105 16.89 9.68 6.05
C GLN A 105 16.58 9.23 4.63
N ILE A 106 16.47 7.92 4.40
CA ILE A 106 16.17 7.32 3.10
C ILE A 106 15.24 6.13 3.35
N PRO A 107 13.90 6.29 3.26
CA PRO A 107 13.00 5.19 3.50
C PRO A 107 13.21 4.07 2.46
N GLU A 108 13.32 2.84 2.92
CA GLU A 108 13.37 1.64 2.09
C GLU A 108 11.96 1.02 2.03
N VAL A 109 11.55 0.62 0.83
CA VAL A 109 10.30 -0.10 0.60
C VAL A 109 10.57 -1.60 0.67
N PHE A 110 9.87 -2.28 1.57
CA PHE A 110 9.89 -3.73 1.72
C PHE A 110 8.65 -4.34 1.09
N ALA A 111 8.75 -5.56 0.57
CA ALA A 111 7.62 -6.27 -0.02
C ALA A 111 7.24 -7.54 0.76
N TYR A 112 5.96 -7.85 0.75
CA TYR A 112 5.38 -9.10 1.21
C TYR A 112 4.38 -9.61 0.18
N CYS A 113 4.71 -10.70 -0.51
CA CYS A 113 3.84 -11.30 -1.52
C CYS A 113 2.88 -12.30 -0.86
N ASN A 114 1.65 -12.38 -1.37
CA ASN A 114 0.73 -13.41 -0.93
C ASN A 114 1.18 -14.82 -1.37
N ASN A 115 0.53 -15.83 -0.80
CA ASN A 115 0.82 -17.23 -1.13
C ASN A 115 0.73 -17.53 -2.62
N PHE A 116 -0.24 -16.95 -3.34
CA PHE A 116 -0.40 -17.15 -4.78
C PHE A 116 0.83 -16.66 -5.55
N MET A 117 1.25 -15.41 -5.33
CA MET A 117 2.46 -14.86 -5.96
C MET A 117 3.71 -15.63 -5.57
N PHE A 118 3.89 -15.96 -4.29
CA PHE A 118 5.10 -16.64 -3.83
C PHE A 118 5.23 -18.07 -4.40
N LYS A 119 4.11 -18.78 -4.57
CA LYS A 119 4.10 -20.11 -5.22
C LYS A 119 4.47 -20.02 -6.70
N ASN A 120 3.94 -19.01 -7.40
CA ASN A 120 4.13 -18.85 -8.86
C ASN A 120 5.47 -18.19 -9.22
N ASN A 121 6.02 -17.35 -8.34
CA ASN A 121 7.30 -16.67 -8.55
C ASN A 121 8.09 -16.54 -7.23
N ARG A 122 8.87 -17.58 -6.89
CA ARG A 122 9.73 -17.58 -5.70
C ARG A 122 10.86 -16.54 -5.76
N ASN A 123 11.25 -16.11 -6.96
CA ASN A 123 12.35 -15.18 -7.19
C ASN A 123 11.89 -13.73 -7.29
N TYR A 124 10.61 -13.43 -7.05
CA TYR A 124 10.02 -12.09 -7.17
C TYR A 124 10.89 -11.00 -6.51
N TYR A 125 11.31 -11.23 -5.27
CA TYR A 125 12.11 -10.27 -4.49
C TYR A 125 13.44 -9.93 -5.18
N ASN A 126 14.17 -10.96 -5.63
CA ASN A 126 15.47 -10.78 -6.27
C ASN A 126 15.33 -10.15 -7.66
N GLN A 127 14.34 -10.59 -8.44
CA GLN A 127 14.07 -10.08 -9.79
C GLN A 127 13.74 -8.59 -9.77
N ASN A 128 12.97 -8.14 -8.78
CA ASN A 128 12.55 -6.75 -8.67
C ASN A 128 13.48 -5.91 -7.77
N GLY A 129 14.58 -6.49 -7.29
CA GLY A 129 15.52 -5.79 -6.41
C GLY A 129 14.88 -5.22 -5.14
N ILE A 130 13.87 -5.92 -4.59
CA ILE A 130 13.14 -5.49 -3.37
C ILE A 130 13.35 -6.46 -2.22
N ARG A 131 13.59 -5.91 -1.04
CA ARG A 131 13.80 -6.73 0.15
C ARG A 131 12.48 -7.25 0.67
N ARG A 132 12.49 -8.53 1.06
CA ARG A 132 11.36 -9.17 1.72
C ARG A 132 11.16 -8.59 3.13
N PHE A 133 9.93 -8.27 3.47
CA PHE A 133 9.56 -7.92 4.84
C PHE A 133 9.79 -9.13 5.78
N GLY A 134 10.48 -8.91 6.90
CA GLY A 134 10.91 -9.97 7.82
C GLY A 134 12.23 -10.64 7.43
N TYR A 135 13.07 -10.01 6.61
CA TYR A 135 14.41 -10.54 6.29
C TYR A 135 15.29 -10.71 7.56
N TRP A 136 15.03 -9.97 8.63
CA TRP A 136 15.83 -9.98 9.86
C TRP A 136 15.51 -11.15 10.79
N ILE A 137 14.38 -11.84 10.59
CA ILE A 137 13.96 -12.98 11.43
C ILE A 137 14.18 -14.34 10.75
N GLN A 138 14.92 -14.41 9.64
CA GLN A 138 15.05 -15.67 8.89
C GLN A 138 15.62 -16.79 9.76
N ASP A 139 16.61 -16.50 10.59
CA ASP A 139 17.26 -17.49 11.47
C ASP A 139 16.36 -17.94 12.64
N THR A 140 15.34 -17.15 12.98
CA THR A 140 14.41 -17.41 14.09
C THR A 140 13.00 -17.76 13.63
N LYS A 141 12.80 -17.91 12.31
CA LYS A 141 11.51 -18.21 11.70
C LYS A 141 11.12 -19.66 11.95
N ARG A 142 10.04 -19.86 12.70
CA ARG A 142 9.50 -21.19 13.06
C ARG A 142 8.18 -21.49 12.37
N ARG A 143 7.44 -20.46 11.92
CA ARG A 143 6.08 -20.60 11.37
C ARG A 143 5.93 -19.85 10.04
N PRO A 144 5.03 -20.30 9.15
CA PRO A 144 4.62 -19.51 8.01
C PRO A 144 4.11 -18.14 8.47
N HIS A 145 4.45 -17.10 7.70
CA HIS A 145 3.95 -15.73 7.90
C HIS A 145 4.31 -15.11 9.26
N GLN A 146 5.30 -15.65 10.00
CA GLN A 146 5.75 -15.10 11.28
C GLN A 146 6.13 -13.63 11.18
N GLU A 147 6.67 -13.20 10.04
CA GLU A 147 6.97 -11.81 9.73
C GLU A 147 5.76 -10.88 9.87
N MET A 148 4.53 -11.36 9.65
CA MET A 148 3.32 -10.52 9.80
C MET A 148 3.01 -10.16 11.25
N ALA A 149 3.57 -10.87 12.23
CA ALA A 149 3.46 -10.49 13.63
C ALA A 149 4.33 -9.27 13.97
N GLU A 150 5.31 -8.93 13.13
CA GLU A 150 6.22 -7.79 13.32
C GLU A 150 5.62 -6.46 12.83
N LEU A 151 4.43 -6.49 12.21
CA LEU A 151 3.69 -5.31 11.74
C LEU A 151 3.06 -4.54 12.91
N SER A 152 3.91 -3.88 13.70
CA SER A 152 3.50 -3.04 14.82
C SER A 152 2.75 -1.78 14.35
N ALA A 153 1.59 -1.51 14.94
CA ALA A 153 0.76 -0.33 14.63
C ALA A 153 0.35 -0.19 13.14
N SER A 154 0.36 -1.28 12.37
CA SER A 154 0.00 -1.31 10.93
C SER A 154 -1.52 -1.18 10.66
N GLY A 155 -2.29 -0.90 11.71
CA GLY A 155 -3.75 -0.91 11.67
C GLY A 155 -4.30 -2.29 11.30
N TRP A 156 -4.97 -2.33 10.15
CA TRP A 156 -5.61 -3.52 9.60
C TRP A 156 -4.82 -4.23 8.48
N ALA A 157 -3.63 -3.74 8.13
CA ALA A 157 -2.85 -4.30 7.02
C ALA A 157 -2.48 -5.77 7.24
N ASP A 158 -2.10 -6.15 8.46
CA ASP A 158 -1.76 -7.53 8.81
C ASP A 158 -2.95 -8.49 8.58
N ARG A 159 -4.16 -8.08 8.99
CA ARG A 159 -5.40 -8.85 8.88
C ARG A 159 -5.91 -8.94 7.45
N LEU A 160 -5.79 -7.85 6.68
CA LEU A 160 -6.07 -7.86 5.24
C LEU A 160 -5.12 -8.81 4.52
N MET A 161 -3.81 -8.70 4.78
CA MET A 161 -2.82 -9.54 4.12
C MET A 161 -3.00 -11.03 4.45
N LYS A 162 -3.41 -11.37 5.68
CA LYS A 162 -3.82 -12.75 6.04
C LYS A 162 -5.01 -13.25 5.22
N SER A 163 -5.93 -12.37 4.85
CA SER A 163 -7.05 -12.73 3.96
C SER A 163 -6.60 -12.85 2.50
N PHE A 164 -5.73 -11.94 2.04
CA PHE A 164 -5.11 -12.03 0.70
C PHE A 164 -4.20 -13.25 0.52
N ASN A 165 -3.64 -13.80 1.60
CA ASN A 165 -2.91 -15.08 1.58
C ASN A 165 -3.80 -16.29 1.26
N ARG A 166 -5.12 -16.17 1.39
CA ARG A 166 -6.11 -17.19 1.01
C ARG A 166 -6.68 -16.98 -0.40
N MET A 167 -6.34 -15.87 -1.04
CA MET A 167 -6.85 -15.48 -2.35
C MET A 167 -6.00 -16.08 -3.47
N GLU A 168 -6.66 -16.50 -4.56
CA GLU A 168 -6.01 -17.05 -5.77
C GLU A 168 -5.79 -15.98 -6.85
N LYS A 169 -5.44 -14.77 -6.42
CA LYS A 169 -5.09 -13.63 -7.29
C LYS A 169 -3.79 -13.00 -6.78
N PRO A 170 -2.95 -12.40 -7.65
CA PRO A 170 -1.72 -11.75 -7.19
C PRO A 170 -2.01 -10.63 -6.20
N ALA A 171 -1.39 -10.69 -5.02
CA ALA A 171 -1.44 -9.60 -4.05
C ALA A 171 -0.08 -9.36 -3.41
N CYS A 172 0.33 -8.10 -3.32
CA CYS A 172 1.56 -7.69 -2.68
C CYS A 172 1.31 -6.55 -1.71
N MET A 173 1.87 -6.65 -0.51
CA MET A 173 1.90 -5.56 0.44
C MET A 173 3.28 -4.94 0.44
N PHE A 174 3.34 -3.62 0.25
CA PHE A 174 4.55 -2.83 0.41
C PHE A 174 4.52 -2.16 1.78
N VAL A 175 5.68 -2.17 2.44
CA VAL A 175 5.84 -1.71 3.81
C VAL A 175 7.01 -0.75 3.87
N ILE A 176 6.79 0.44 4.42
CA ILE A 176 7.85 1.37 4.81
C ILE A 176 7.91 1.41 6.33
N PHE A 177 9.11 1.52 6.88
CA PHE A 177 9.27 1.78 8.29
C PHE A 177 9.13 3.27 8.61
N CYS A 178 8.23 3.61 9.53
CA CYS A 178 8.03 4.97 10.02
C CYS A 178 8.35 5.03 11.52
N THR A 179 8.55 6.23 12.06
CA THR A 179 8.80 6.42 13.51
C THR A 179 7.54 6.70 14.33
N GLY A 180 6.36 6.58 13.72
CA GLY A 180 5.09 7.03 14.28
C GLY A 180 4.87 8.54 14.12
N GLY A 181 3.61 8.96 14.14
CA GLY A 181 3.23 10.36 13.91
C GLY A 181 3.18 10.73 12.42
N VAL A 182 3.50 12.00 12.12
CA VAL A 182 3.51 12.54 10.75
C VAL A 182 4.82 12.19 10.07
N ASP A 183 4.75 11.52 8.92
CA ASP A 183 5.92 11.06 8.15
C ASP A 183 5.82 11.48 6.68
N PHE A 184 6.29 12.71 6.40
CA PHE A 184 6.30 13.26 5.05
C PHE A 184 7.28 12.53 4.13
N VAL A 185 8.42 12.08 4.66
CA VAL A 185 9.46 11.42 3.87
C VAL A 185 8.96 10.05 3.41
N GLY A 186 8.34 9.26 4.30
CA GLY A 186 7.67 8.01 3.94
C GLY A 186 6.51 8.22 2.96
N GLY A 187 5.71 9.28 3.16
CA GLY A 187 4.63 9.64 2.25
C GLY A 187 5.12 9.98 0.83
N TYR A 188 6.17 10.80 0.72
CA TYR A 188 6.80 11.17 -0.54
C TYR A 188 7.49 9.98 -1.20
N ASN A 189 8.15 9.12 -0.42
CA ASN A 189 8.73 7.88 -0.92
C ASN A 189 7.67 6.99 -1.58
N TYR A 190 6.51 6.80 -0.95
CA TYR A 190 5.43 6.05 -1.60
C TYR A 190 4.88 6.75 -2.85
N PHE A 191 4.88 8.08 -2.89
CA PHE A 191 4.47 8.82 -4.07
C PHE A 191 5.41 8.55 -5.26
N GLU A 192 6.72 8.61 -5.04
CA GLU A 192 7.71 8.26 -6.08
C GLU A 192 7.70 6.76 -6.41
N PHE A 193 7.51 5.90 -5.41
CA PHE A 193 7.38 4.45 -5.60
C PHE A 193 6.22 4.10 -6.55
N LEU A 194 5.10 4.80 -6.42
CA LEU A 194 3.92 4.59 -7.27
C LEU A 194 4.10 5.05 -8.73
N LYS A 195 5.16 5.79 -9.05
CA LYS A 195 5.51 6.17 -10.44
C LYS A 195 6.36 5.11 -11.15
N GLN A 196 6.67 4.01 -10.51
CA GLN A 196 7.47 2.96 -11.13
C GLN A 196 6.70 2.23 -12.24
N GLU A 197 7.41 1.68 -13.22
CA GLU A 197 6.83 0.93 -14.35
C GLU A 197 5.84 -0.18 -13.93
N MET A 198 6.09 -0.82 -12.77
CA MET A 198 5.19 -1.86 -12.25
C MET A 198 3.78 -1.36 -11.88
N PHE A 199 3.60 -0.03 -11.83
CA PHE A 199 2.36 0.70 -11.61
C PHE A 199 1.94 1.53 -12.83
N GLY A 200 2.56 1.32 -14.00
CA GLY A 200 2.23 2.05 -15.23
C GLY A 200 2.84 3.45 -15.32
N GLY A 201 3.91 3.75 -14.59
CA GLY A 201 4.65 5.00 -14.74
C GLY A 201 5.88 4.90 -15.67
N GLU A 202 6.37 6.04 -16.11
CA GLU A 202 7.54 6.18 -16.99
C GLU A 202 8.79 6.49 -16.16
N THR A 203 9.43 5.50 -15.54
CA THR A 203 10.74 5.70 -14.89
C THR A 203 11.89 5.24 -15.77
N ASP A 204 12.91 6.10 -15.88
CA ASP A 204 14.18 5.77 -16.51
C ASP A 204 14.82 4.51 -15.90
N GLN A 205 15.45 3.69 -16.75
CA GLN A 205 15.98 2.36 -16.42
C GLN A 205 16.96 2.32 -15.23
N ALA A 206 17.51 3.46 -14.80
CA ALA A 206 18.45 3.55 -13.68
C ALA A 206 17.80 3.31 -12.29
N THR A 207 16.47 3.42 -12.18
CA THR A 207 15.73 3.35 -10.90
C THR A 207 14.93 2.04 -10.71
N GLN A 208 15.22 1.00 -11.50
CA GLN A 208 14.43 -0.25 -11.55
C GLN A 208 14.47 -1.11 -10.27
N ARG A 209 15.32 -0.80 -9.28
CA ARG A 209 15.31 -1.51 -7.99
C ARG A 209 14.26 -0.89 -7.08
N LEU A 210 13.11 -1.56 -6.98
CA LEU A 210 11.94 -1.13 -6.19
C LEU A 210 12.26 -0.80 -4.72
N GLY A 211 13.32 -1.39 -4.14
CA GLY A 211 13.60 -1.32 -2.70
C GLY A 211 14.13 0.04 -2.21
N LYS A 212 15.18 0.59 -2.83
CA LYS A 212 15.76 1.88 -2.44
C LYS A 212 15.58 2.89 -3.55
N LEU A 213 14.72 3.86 -3.31
CA LEU A 213 14.62 5.02 -4.17
C LEU A 213 15.84 5.91 -3.95
N THR A 214 16.62 6.11 -5.00
CA THR A 214 17.58 7.23 -5.04
C THR A 214 16.76 8.47 -5.32
N LEU A 215 16.52 9.27 -4.29
CA LEU A 215 15.93 10.59 -4.49
C LEU A 215 16.98 11.45 -5.20
N THR A 216 16.80 11.67 -6.51
CA THR A 216 17.59 12.67 -7.21
C THR A 216 17.09 14.03 -6.74
N ALA A 217 17.97 14.79 -6.09
CA ALA A 217 17.75 16.22 -5.98
C ALA A 217 17.98 16.77 -7.38
N ASP A 218 16.91 16.97 -8.14
CA ASP A 218 17.00 17.72 -9.38
C ASP A 218 17.54 19.12 -9.02
N GLN A 219 18.64 19.48 -9.69
CA GLN A 219 19.29 20.79 -9.62
C GLN A 219 18.42 21.88 -10.24
#